data_AF-F2Y5F8-F1
#
_entry.id   AF-F2Y5F8-F1
#
_cell.length_a   1.000
_cell.length_b   1.000
_cell.length_c   1.000
_cell.angle_alpha   90.00
_cell.angle_beta   90.00
_cell.angle_gamma   90.00
#
_symmetry.space_group_name_H-M   'P 1'
#
loop_
_entity.id
_entity.type
_entity.pdbx_description
1 polymer ?
#
loop_
_entity_poly.entity_id
_entity_poly.type
_entity_poly.pdbx_seq_one_letter_code
_entity_poly.pdbx_strand_id
1 'polypeptide(L)'
;APPCPNMYFKSDELKFAKSFIGIVSIFCLCATLFTFLTFLIDVRRFRYPERPIIYYSVCYSIVSLMYFIGFLLGNSTACNKADEKLELGDTVVLGSQNKACTILFMFLYFFTMAGTVWWVMLTITWFLAAGRKWSCEAIEQKAVWFHAVAWGIPGFLTILLLAMNKVEGDNISGVCFVGLYDLDASRYFVLLPLCLCVFVGLSLL
;
A
#
# COMPACT_ATOMS: atom_id res chain seq x y z
N ALA A 1 19.57 15.09 3.86
CA ALA A 1 18.81 13.86 3.57
C ALA A 1 19.55 12.68 4.21
N PRO A 2 18.85 11.65 4.70
CA PRO A 2 19.47 10.43 5.21
C PRO A 2 20.43 9.78 4.18
N PRO A 3 21.52 9.13 4.64
CA PRO A 3 22.47 8.48 3.74
C PRO A 3 21.87 7.22 3.08
N CYS A 4 22.39 6.89 1.90
CA CYS A 4 22.14 5.62 1.20
C CYS A 4 23.49 4.93 0.92
N PRO A 5 23.65 3.62 1.18
CA PRO A 5 22.70 2.70 1.81
C PRO A 5 22.45 3.02 3.29
N ASN A 6 21.48 2.32 3.90
CA ASN A 6 21.11 2.55 5.30
C ASN A 6 22.29 2.34 6.25
N MET A 7 22.59 3.33 7.09
CA MET A 7 23.75 3.30 8.00
C MET A 7 23.57 2.38 9.22
N TYR A 8 22.34 1.98 9.54
CA TYR A 8 22.06 1.16 10.72
C TYR A 8 22.22 -0.35 10.46
N PHE A 9 22.33 -0.76 9.19
CA PHE A 9 22.39 -2.17 8.78
C PHE A 9 23.66 -2.48 8.01
N LYS A 10 24.16 -3.71 8.18
CA LYS A 10 25.29 -4.22 7.39
C LYS A 10 24.85 -4.53 5.96
N SER A 11 25.80 -4.57 5.04
CA SER A 11 25.54 -4.90 3.63
C SER A 11 24.82 -6.24 3.44
N ASP A 12 25.15 -7.24 4.25
CA ASP A 12 24.55 -8.57 4.15
C ASP A 12 23.13 -8.61 4.71
N GLU A 13 22.84 -7.82 5.76
CA GLU A 13 21.49 -7.66 6.30
C GLU A 13 20.58 -6.95 5.30
N LEU A 14 21.08 -5.93 4.61
CA LEU A 14 20.35 -5.23 3.55
C LEU A 14 20.07 -6.15 2.36
N LYS A 15 21.05 -6.93 1.90
CA LYS A 15 20.87 -7.93 0.83
C LYS A 15 19.84 -8.98 1.22
N PHE A 16 19.91 -9.47 2.46
CA PHE A 16 18.94 -10.42 2.99
C PHE A 16 17.53 -9.83 3.01
N ALA A 17 17.34 -8.65 3.62
CA ALA A 17 16.04 -7.99 3.71
C ALA A 17 15.43 -7.75 2.32
N LYS A 18 16.23 -7.25 1.39
CA LYS A 18 15.79 -7.03 0.00
C LYS A 18 15.37 -8.32 -0.69
N SER A 19 16.15 -9.38 -0.55
CA SER A 19 15.84 -10.69 -1.14
C SER A 19 14.57 -11.29 -0.52
N PHE A 20 14.41 -11.16 0.80
CA PHE A 20 13.23 -11.60 1.53
C PHE A 20 11.97 -10.88 1.03
N ILE A 21 12.00 -9.54 0.94
CA ILE A 21 10.88 -8.74 0.40
C ILE A 21 10.54 -9.17 -1.02
N GLY A 22 11.55 -9.35 -1.88
CA GLY A 22 11.36 -9.82 -3.26
C GLY A 22 10.66 -11.17 -3.34
N ILE A 23 11.16 -12.17 -2.58
CA ILE A 23 10.58 -13.52 -2.57
C ILE A 23 9.14 -13.50 -2.04
N VAL A 24 8.89 -12.83 -0.92
CA VAL A 24 7.55 -12.72 -0.33
C VAL A 24 6.58 -12.02 -1.29
N SER A 25 7.03 -10.96 -1.96
CA SER A 25 6.20 -10.23 -2.93
C SER A 25 5.77 -11.11 -4.11
N ILE A 26 6.61 -12.05 -4.57
CA ILE A 26 6.25 -13.00 -5.62
C ILE A 26 5.16 -13.96 -5.13
N PHE A 27 5.30 -14.53 -3.93
CA PHE A 27 4.28 -15.41 -3.36
C PHE A 27 2.95 -14.69 -3.18
N CYS A 28 2.98 -13.47 -2.64
CA CYS A 28 1.79 -12.65 -2.47
C CYS A 28 1.15 -12.33 -3.83
N LEU A 29 1.93 -11.91 -4.82
CA LEU A 29 1.44 -11.59 -6.16
C LEU A 29 0.77 -12.80 -6.81
N CYS A 30 1.39 -13.98 -6.77
CA CYS A 30 0.81 -15.21 -7.31
C CYS A 30 -0.51 -15.57 -6.63
N ALA A 31 -0.57 -15.50 -5.30
CA ALA A 31 -1.76 -15.83 -4.53
C ALA A 31 -2.93 -14.87 -4.83
N THR A 32 -2.68 -13.56 -4.79
CA THR A 32 -3.73 -12.55 -5.00
C THR A 32 -4.16 -12.45 -6.47
N LEU A 33 -3.23 -12.69 -7.41
CA LEU A 33 -3.54 -12.77 -8.83
C LEU A 33 -4.42 -14.00 -9.12
N PHE A 34 -4.13 -15.15 -8.52
CA PHE A 34 -4.98 -16.34 -8.65
C PHE A 34 -6.42 -16.06 -8.18
N THR A 35 -6.59 -15.41 -7.02
CA THR A 35 -7.92 -14.99 -6.52
C THR A 35 -8.62 -14.05 -7.49
N PHE A 36 -7.91 -13.05 -8.01
CA PHE A 36 -8.48 -12.09 -8.97
C PHE A 36 -8.88 -12.75 -10.30
N LEU A 37 -8.03 -13.62 -10.85
CA LEU A 37 -8.32 -14.36 -12.08
C LEU A 37 -9.50 -15.32 -11.90
N THR A 38 -9.60 -15.98 -10.75
CA THR A 38 -10.74 -16.84 -10.40
C THR A 38 -12.05 -16.06 -10.41
N PHE A 39 -12.03 -14.83 -9.90
CA PHE A 39 -13.20 -13.94 -9.98
C PHE A 39 -13.56 -13.56 -11.43
N LEU A 40 -12.58 -13.27 -12.29
CA LEU A 40 -12.85 -12.94 -13.70
C LEU A 40 -13.50 -14.10 -14.47
N ILE A 41 -13.17 -15.34 -14.11
CA ILE A 41 -13.79 -16.54 -14.70
C ILE A 41 -15.28 -16.64 -14.32
N ASP A 42 -15.63 -16.32 -13.06
CA ASP A 42 -17.02 -16.38 -12.58
C ASP A 42 -17.38 -15.16 -11.71
N VAL A 43 -17.65 -14.05 -12.38
CA VAL A 43 -17.99 -12.77 -11.74
C VAL A 43 -19.34 -12.80 -11.01
N ARG A 44 -20.23 -13.73 -11.37
CA ARG A 44 -21.60 -13.80 -10.81
C ARG A 44 -21.65 -14.56 -9.49
N ARG A 45 -20.64 -15.38 -9.22
CA ARG A 45 -20.52 -16.20 -8.01
C ARG A 45 -20.25 -15.37 -6.74
N PHE A 46 -19.53 -14.26 -6.86
CA PHE A 46 -19.11 -13.44 -5.72
C PHE A 46 -19.96 -12.18 -5.60
N ARG A 47 -21.14 -12.32 -4.97
CA ARG A 47 -22.03 -11.21 -4.63
C ARG A 47 -21.62 -10.58 -3.30
N TYR A 48 -22.31 -9.51 -2.91
CA TYR A 48 -22.25 -9.06 -1.52
C TYR A 48 -22.86 -10.13 -0.61
N PRO A 49 -22.31 -10.36 0.58
CA PRO A 49 -21.31 -9.56 1.30
C PRO A 49 -19.82 -9.87 0.99
N GLU A 50 -19.50 -10.88 0.18
CA GLU A 50 -18.13 -11.37 -0.07
C GLU A 50 -17.34 -10.58 -1.12
N ARG A 51 -18.04 -9.84 -2.00
CA ARG A 51 -17.45 -9.03 -3.08
C ARG A 51 -16.27 -8.11 -2.67
N PRO A 52 -16.22 -7.48 -1.48
CA PRO A 52 -15.06 -6.71 -1.01
C PRO A 52 -13.72 -7.47 -1.03
N ILE A 53 -13.72 -8.81 -0.89
CA ILE A 53 -12.51 -9.65 -0.94
C ILE A 53 -11.78 -9.48 -2.28
N ILE A 54 -12.52 -9.27 -3.36
CA ILE A 54 -11.94 -9.12 -4.71
C ILE A 54 -11.17 -7.80 -4.82
N TYR A 55 -11.76 -6.70 -4.34
CA TYR A 55 -11.10 -5.38 -4.35
C TYR A 55 -9.89 -5.35 -3.41
N TYR A 56 -9.99 -6.01 -2.26
CA TYR A 56 -8.86 -6.25 -1.37
C TYR A 56 -7.73 -6.99 -2.10
N SER A 57 -8.04 -8.11 -2.77
CA SER A 57 -7.06 -8.89 -3.53
C SER A 57 -6.39 -8.09 -4.66
N VAL A 58 -7.14 -7.26 -5.38
CA VAL A 58 -6.59 -6.35 -6.41
C VAL A 58 -5.59 -5.37 -5.80
N CYS A 59 -5.93 -4.75 -4.67
CA CYS A 59 -5.05 -3.81 -3.98
C CYS A 59 -3.71 -4.47 -3.61
N TYR A 60 -3.75 -5.63 -2.94
CA TYR A 60 -2.54 -6.33 -2.54
C TYR A 60 -1.77 -6.97 -3.69
N SER A 61 -2.42 -7.27 -4.82
CA SER A 61 -1.73 -7.66 -6.06
C SER A 61 -0.85 -6.52 -6.57
N ILE A 62 -1.39 -5.30 -6.60
CA ILE A 62 -0.65 -4.12 -7.07
C ILE A 62 0.46 -3.75 -6.07
N VAL A 63 0.19 -3.79 -4.76
CA VAL A 63 1.21 -3.56 -3.73
C VAL A 63 2.37 -4.56 -3.88
N SER A 64 2.06 -5.85 -4.04
CA SER A 64 3.08 -6.89 -4.22
C SER A 64 3.88 -6.68 -5.52
N LEU A 65 3.21 -6.30 -6.61
CA LEU A 65 3.88 -5.95 -7.87
C LEU A 65 4.84 -4.77 -7.69
N MET A 66 4.46 -3.73 -6.96
CA MET A 66 5.33 -2.57 -6.74
C MET A 66 6.57 -2.91 -5.91
N TYR A 67 6.42 -3.74 -4.86
CA TYR A 67 7.58 -4.26 -4.11
C TYR A 67 8.47 -5.15 -4.96
N PHE A 68 7.90 -5.98 -5.84
CA PHE A 68 8.67 -6.78 -6.79
C PHE A 68 9.45 -5.91 -7.79
N ILE A 69 8.83 -4.84 -8.30
CA ILE A 69 9.52 -3.86 -9.15
C ILE A 69 10.65 -3.17 -8.38
N GLY A 70 10.43 -2.77 -7.12
CA GLY A 70 11.49 -2.20 -6.26
C GLY A 70 12.66 -3.16 -6.03
N PHE A 71 12.36 -4.45 -5.85
CA PHE A 71 13.38 -5.50 -5.79
C PHE A 71 14.25 -5.54 -7.05
N LEU A 72 13.63 -5.53 -8.24
CA LEU A 72 14.35 -5.56 -9.53
C LEU A 72 15.16 -4.28 -9.78
N LEU A 73 14.62 -3.11 -9.43
CA LEU A 73 15.24 -1.81 -9.68
C LEU A 73 16.36 -1.46 -8.69
N GLY A 74 16.54 -2.25 -7.63
CA GLY A 74 17.61 -1.98 -6.68
C GLY A 74 17.32 -0.73 -5.85
N ASN A 75 18.35 0.05 -5.52
CA ASN A 75 18.20 1.32 -4.79
C ASN A 75 18.18 2.53 -5.74
N SER A 76 18.12 2.29 -7.05
CA SER A 76 18.19 3.35 -8.07
C SER A 76 17.00 4.32 -8.04
N THR A 77 15.86 3.85 -7.54
CA THR A 77 14.62 4.61 -7.37
C THR A 77 14.56 5.33 -6.03
N ALA A 78 15.07 4.68 -4.97
CA ALA A 78 15.01 5.18 -3.60
C ALA A 78 16.18 6.11 -3.24
N CYS A 79 17.27 6.11 -4.02
CA CYS A 79 18.49 6.88 -3.71
C CYS A 79 18.91 7.80 -4.86
N ASN A 80 19.30 9.01 -4.50
CA ASN A 80 20.02 9.96 -5.35
C ASN A 80 21.51 9.62 -5.32
N LYS A 81 22.13 9.62 -6.51
CA LYS A 81 23.58 9.46 -6.62
C LYS A 81 24.31 10.68 -6.05
N ALA A 82 25.48 10.44 -5.48
CA ALA A 82 26.43 11.45 -5.03
C ALA A 82 26.68 12.51 -6.11
N ASP A 83 26.69 13.78 -5.70
CA ASP A 83 27.20 14.86 -6.52
C ASP A 83 28.71 14.95 -6.26
N GLU A 84 29.52 14.47 -7.20
CA GLU A 84 30.99 14.47 -7.12
C GLU A 84 31.57 15.88 -6.85
N LYS A 85 30.81 16.95 -7.13
CA LYS A 85 31.24 18.33 -6.88
C LYS A 85 31.07 18.79 -5.42
N LEU A 86 30.24 18.10 -4.64
CA LEU A 86 29.88 18.49 -3.27
C LEU A 86 30.48 17.55 -2.20
N GLU A 87 31.28 16.55 -2.59
CA GLU A 87 31.79 15.47 -1.73
C GLU A 87 30.69 14.81 -0.85
N LEU A 88 29.44 14.83 -1.32
CA LEU A 88 28.30 14.29 -0.61
C LEU A 88 28.01 12.89 -1.13
N GLY A 89 28.05 11.89 -0.25
CA GLY A 89 27.70 10.51 -0.59
C GLY A 89 26.24 10.35 -1.04
N ASP A 90 25.88 9.15 -1.50
CA ASP A 90 24.51 8.84 -1.94
C ASP A 90 23.50 9.14 -0.81
N THR A 91 22.36 9.72 -1.17
CA THR A 91 21.30 10.10 -0.22
C THR A 91 19.97 9.53 -0.63
N VAL A 92 19.05 9.35 0.32
CA VAL A 92 17.68 8.94 -0.02
C VAL A 92 16.93 10.05 -0.75
N VAL A 93 16.04 9.66 -1.65
CA VAL A 93 15.12 10.58 -2.32
C VAL A 93 14.16 11.18 -1.28
N LEU A 94 14.05 12.51 -1.26
CA LEU A 94 13.06 13.24 -0.47
C LEU A 94 12.26 14.16 -1.38
N GLY A 95 10.95 14.23 -1.14
CA GLY A 95 10.01 15.00 -1.95
C GLY A 95 9.62 14.31 -3.26
N SER A 96 8.68 14.92 -3.99
CA SER A 96 8.06 14.28 -5.16
C SER A 96 8.76 14.56 -6.49
N GLN A 97 10.01 15.02 -6.47
CA GLN A 97 10.75 15.45 -7.67
C GLN A 97 11.24 14.29 -8.53
N ASN A 98 11.64 13.17 -7.91
CA ASN A 98 12.04 11.97 -8.64
C ASN A 98 10.78 11.24 -9.13
N LYS A 99 10.52 11.28 -10.44
CA LYS A 99 9.32 10.72 -11.05
C LYS A 99 9.12 9.23 -10.77
N ALA A 100 10.20 8.43 -10.81
CA ALA A 100 10.10 6.99 -10.58
C ALA A 100 9.72 6.69 -9.12
N CYS A 101 10.37 7.38 -8.18
CA CYS A 101 10.05 7.30 -6.76
C CYS A 101 8.62 7.74 -6.45
N THR A 102 8.19 8.87 -7.02
CA THR A 102 6.82 9.40 -6.86
C THR A 102 5.78 8.43 -7.40
N ILE A 103 6.01 7.78 -8.54
CA ILE A 103 5.09 6.77 -9.08
C ILE A 103 4.99 5.57 -8.13
N LEU A 104 6.12 5.02 -7.67
CA LEU A 104 6.11 3.91 -6.70
C LEU A 104 5.35 4.27 -5.43
N PHE A 105 5.59 5.47 -4.89
CA PHE A 105 4.85 6.00 -3.74
C PHE A 105 3.35 6.08 -4.01
N MET A 106 2.92 6.66 -5.14
CA MET A 106 1.51 6.82 -5.47
C MET A 106 0.79 5.49 -5.49
N PHE A 107 1.35 4.47 -6.16
CA PHE A 107 0.75 3.15 -6.21
C PHE A 107 0.78 2.46 -4.85
N LEU A 108 1.93 2.42 -4.17
CA LEU A 108 2.04 1.75 -2.88
C LEU A 108 1.12 2.35 -1.84
N TYR A 109 1.19 3.66 -1.61
CA TYR A 109 0.40 4.32 -0.58
C TYR A 109 -1.11 4.23 -0.87
N PHE A 110 -1.53 4.52 -2.12
CA PHE A 110 -2.94 4.44 -2.50
C PHE A 110 -3.49 3.02 -2.30
N PHE A 111 -2.84 2.00 -2.84
CA PHE A 111 -3.37 0.64 -2.79
C PHE A 111 -3.22 0.00 -1.41
N THR A 112 -2.20 0.36 -0.61
CA THR A 112 -2.14 -0.05 0.80
C THR A 112 -3.32 0.51 1.59
N MET A 113 -3.57 1.83 1.49
CA MET A 113 -4.69 2.46 2.19
C MET A 113 -6.05 1.96 1.69
N ALA A 114 -6.22 1.80 0.38
CA ALA A 114 -7.44 1.25 -0.20
C ALA A 114 -7.68 -0.19 0.24
N GLY A 115 -6.63 -1.03 0.28
CA GLY A 115 -6.70 -2.39 0.79
C GLY A 115 -7.20 -2.41 2.24
N THR A 116 -6.66 -1.54 3.10
CA THR A 116 -7.13 -1.43 4.50
C THR A 116 -8.60 -1.00 4.58
N VAL A 117 -9.04 -0.01 3.80
CA VAL A 117 -10.45 0.42 3.80
C VAL A 117 -11.37 -0.67 3.24
N TRP A 118 -10.95 -1.43 2.22
CA TRP A 118 -11.70 -2.57 1.71
C TRP A 118 -11.85 -3.70 2.72
N TRP A 119 -10.85 -3.92 3.57
CA TRP A 119 -10.98 -4.82 4.71
C TRP A 119 -12.04 -4.33 5.70
N VAL A 120 -12.08 -3.03 6.01
CA VAL A 120 -13.16 -2.46 6.84
C VAL A 120 -14.53 -2.63 6.15
N MET A 121 -14.63 -2.39 4.84
CA MET A 121 -15.88 -2.62 4.10
C MET A 121 -16.35 -4.07 4.16
N LEU A 122 -15.42 -5.04 4.12
CA LEU A 122 -15.72 -6.46 4.31
C LEU A 122 -16.30 -6.73 5.71
N THR A 123 -15.70 -6.16 6.77
CA THR A 123 -16.23 -6.32 8.13
C THR A 123 -17.62 -5.70 8.30
N ILE A 124 -17.87 -4.53 7.68
CA ILE A 124 -19.19 -3.88 7.66
C ILE A 124 -20.20 -4.78 6.95
N THR A 125 -19.88 -5.31 5.76
CA THR A 125 -20.82 -6.14 5.00
C THR A 125 -21.11 -7.46 5.71
N TRP A 126 -20.11 -8.05 6.38
CA TRP A 126 -20.31 -9.23 7.25
C TRP A 126 -21.20 -8.92 8.45
N PHE A 127 -20.97 -7.82 9.17
CA PHE A 127 -21.84 -7.39 10.28
C PHE A 127 -23.28 -7.17 9.83
N LEU A 128 -23.50 -6.51 8.68
CA LEU A 128 -24.83 -6.27 8.14
C LEU A 128 -25.54 -7.58 7.77
N ALA A 129 -24.81 -8.53 7.18
CA ALA A 129 -25.35 -9.83 6.81
C ALA A 129 -25.63 -10.72 8.04
N ALA A 130 -24.65 -10.92 8.92
CA ALA A 130 -24.77 -11.84 10.06
C ALA A 130 -25.51 -11.22 11.26
N GLY A 131 -25.13 -10.01 11.65
CA GLY A 131 -25.68 -9.33 12.83
C GLY A 131 -27.03 -8.66 12.57
N ARG A 132 -27.18 -7.97 11.44
CA ARG A 132 -28.42 -7.25 11.08
C ARG A 132 -29.33 -8.00 10.12
N LYS A 133 -28.92 -9.17 9.62
CA LYS A 133 -29.70 -10.02 8.71
C LYS A 133 -30.16 -9.31 7.43
N TRP A 134 -29.35 -8.38 6.92
CA TRP A 134 -29.62 -7.75 5.63
C TRP A 134 -29.48 -8.77 4.49
N SER A 135 -30.36 -8.69 3.49
CA SER A 135 -30.23 -9.51 2.28
C SER A 135 -29.07 -9.02 1.41
N CYS A 136 -28.56 -9.88 0.52
CA CYS A 136 -27.50 -9.53 -0.43
C CYS A 136 -27.88 -8.30 -1.28
N GLU A 137 -29.14 -8.21 -1.70
CA GLU A 137 -29.68 -7.11 -2.51
C GLU A 137 -29.69 -5.79 -1.72
N ALA A 138 -30.04 -5.83 -0.43
CA ALA A 138 -30.05 -4.65 0.42
C ALA A 138 -28.65 -4.07 0.64
N ILE A 139 -27.64 -4.95 0.79
CA ILE A 139 -26.22 -4.55 0.89
C ILE A 139 -25.73 -4.02 -0.46
N GLU A 140 -26.08 -4.69 -1.57
CA GLU A 140 -25.67 -4.28 -2.92
C GLU A 140 -26.19 -2.89 -3.30
N GLN A 141 -27.38 -2.49 -2.84
CA GLN A 141 -27.89 -1.12 -3.00
C GLN A 141 -26.99 -0.04 -2.36
N LYS A 142 -26.10 -0.40 -1.42
CA LYS A 142 -25.13 0.52 -0.79
C LYS A 142 -23.75 0.50 -1.44
N ALA A 143 -23.52 -0.34 -2.45
CA ALA A 143 -22.21 -0.53 -3.08
C ALA A 143 -21.54 0.77 -3.55
N VAL A 144 -22.31 1.71 -4.11
CA VAL A 144 -21.78 3.01 -4.57
C VAL A 144 -21.08 3.77 -3.44
N TRP A 145 -21.65 3.76 -2.23
CA TRP A 145 -21.04 4.40 -1.06
C TRP A 145 -19.79 3.68 -0.59
N PHE A 146 -19.80 2.34 -0.59
CA PHE A 146 -18.61 1.56 -0.24
C PHE A 146 -17.45 1.89 -1.17
N HIS A 147 -17.71 1.91 -2.48
CA HIS A 147 -16.72 2.29 -3.49
C HIS A 147 -16.23 3.74 -3.36
N ALA A 148 -17.14 4.69 -3.17
CA ALA A 148 -16.79 6.10 -3.02
C ALA A 148 -15.84 6.32 -1.84
N VAL A 149 -16.11 5.68 -0.70
CA VAL A 149 -15.27 5.79 0.50
C VAL A 149 -13.94 5.04 0.32
N ALA A 150 -13.99 3.79 -0.15
CA ALA A 150 -12.81 2.93 -0.26
C ALA A 150 -11.78 3.41 -1.29
N TRP A 151 -12.20 4.14 -2.33
CA TRP A 151 -11.29 4.74 -3.29
C TRP A 151 -11.02 6.22 -3.02
N GLY A 152 -12.03 6.95 -2.54
CA GLY A 152 -11.95 8.39 -2.30
C GLY A 152 -11.00 8.75 -1.17
N ILE A 153 -11.08 8.06 -0.02
CA ILE A 153 -10.20 8.35 1.13
C ILE A 153 -8.72 8.14 0.77
N PRO A 154 -8.29 6.98 0.24
CA PRO A 154 -6.90 6.78 -0.19
C PRO A 154 -6.46 7.77 -1.26
N GLY A 155 -7.33 8.08 -2.23
CA GLY A 155 -7.04 9.04 -3.29
C GLY A 155 -6.76 10.44 -2.74
N PHE A 156 -7.63 10.92 -1.84
CA PHE A 156 -7.45 12.20 -1.16
C PHE A 156 -6.14 12.23 -0.35
N LEU A 157 -5.88 11.21 0.47
CA LEU A 157 -4.66 11.14 1.27
C LEU A 157 -3.39 11.11 0.40
N THR A 158 -3.41 10.37 -0.71
CA THR A 158 -2.29 10.30 -1.65
C THR A 158 -2.00 11.68 -2.27
N ILE A 159 -3.04 12.38 -2.75
CA ILE A 159 -2.90 13.73 -3.33
C ILE A 159 -2.38 14.73 -2.28
N LEU A 160 -2.90 14.65 -1.05
CA LEU A 160 -2.47 15.52 0.04
C LEU A 160 -0.98 15.33 0.35
N LEU A 161 -0.51 14.08 0.44
CA LEU A 161 0.90 13.79 0.69
C LEU A 161 1.83 14.24 -0.45
N LEU A 162 1.37 14.12 -1.70
CA LEU A 162 2.08 14.69 -2.86
C LEU A 162 2.17 16.22 -2.75
N ALA A 163 1.06 16.88 -2.44
CA ALA A 163 1.02 18.34 -2.27
C ALA A 163 1.93 18.82 -1.13
N MET A 164 2.05 18.02 -0.06
CA MET A 164 2.94 18.28 1.07
C MET A 164 4.39 17.86 0.83
N ASN A 165 4.74 17.30 -0.33
CA ASN A 165 6.07 16.75 -0.66
C ASN A 165 6.59 15.73 0.38
N LYS A 166 5.71 14.87 0.92
CA LYS A 166 6.04 13.87 1.96
C LYS A 166 6.44 12.50 1.40
N VAL A 167 7.04 12.48 0.20
CA VAL A 167 7.53 11.26 -0.44
C VAL A 167 8.97 11.00 0.00
N GLU A 168 9.26 9.77 0.45
CA GLU A 168 10.55 9.37 1.00
C GLU A 168 10.99 8.02 0.38
N GLY A 169 12.25 7.93 -0.05
CA GLY A 169 12.84 6.70 -0.54
C GLY A 169 13.16 5.71 0.59
N ASP A 170 12.81 4.44 0.41
CA ASP A 170 13.18 3.34 1.30
C ASP A 170 14.43 2.64 0.75
N ASN A 171 15.57 2.92 1.38
CA ASN A 171 16.87 2.36 1.00
C ASN A 171 17.07 0.88 1.42
N ILE A 172 16.09 0.27 2.09
CA ILE A 172 16.05 -1.16 2.42
C ILE A 172 15.27 -1.93 1.35
N SER A 173 14.03 -1.52 1.08
CA SER A 173 13.14 -2.23 0.14
C SER A 173 13.32 -1.81 -1.33
N GLY A 174 13.92 -0.65 -1.60
CA GLY A 174 14.08 -0.12 -2.96
C GLY A 174 12.82 0.54 -3.54
N VAL A 175 11.82 0.82 -2.71
CA VAL A 175 10.61 1.56 -3.11
C VAL A 175 10.57 2.95 -2.47
N CYS A 176 9.45 3.65 -2.61
CA CYS A 176 9.22 4.93 -1.96
C CYS A 176 7.90 4.92 -1.21
N PHE A 177 7.89 5.49 -0.02
CA PHE A 177 6.75 5.53 0.88
C PHE A 177 6.71 6.87 1.67
N VAL A 178 5.83 6.97 2.66
CA VAL A 178 5.73 8.13 3.56
C VAL A 178 6.01 7.70 5.00
N GLY A 179 6.60 8.61 5.79
CA GLY A 179 6.71 8.42 7.24
C GLY A 179 7.79 7.43 7.65
N LEU A 180 8.83 7.28 6.81
CA LEU A 180 10.05 6.54 7.09
C LEU A 180 11.01 7.38 7.95
N TYR A 181 11.11 8.68 7.64
CA TYR A 181 11.99 9.63 8.34
C TYR A 181 11.23 10.75 9.03
N ASP A 182 10.02 11.07 8.57
CA ASP A 182 9.12 12.04 9.21
C ASP A 182 8.14 11.35 10.17
N LEU A 183 8.35 11.54 11.48
CA LEU A 183 7.54 10.96 12.55
C LEU A 183 6.09 11.46 12.54
N ASP A 184 5.86 12.74 12.23
CA ASP A 184 4.51 13.29 12.21
C ASP A 184 3.76 12.75 10.98
N ALA A 185 4.43 12.67 9.83
CA ALA A 185 3.84 12.04 8.65
C ALA A 185 3.47 10.57 8.92
N SER A 186 4.35 9.82 9.58
CA SER A 186 4.11 8.44 10.00
C SER A 186 2.90 8.31 10.92
N ARG A 187 2.82 9.16 11.96
CA ARG A 187 1.73 9.15 12.95
C ARG A 187 0.38 9.46 12.30
N TYR A 188 0.29 10.54 11.54
CA TYR A 188 -0.99 11.05 11.06
C TYR A 188 -1.47 10.41 9.75
N PHE A 189 -0.57 9.99 8.86
CA PHE A 189 -0.93 9.47 7.54
C PHE A 189 -0.73 7.97 7.38
N VAL A 190 -0.12 7.29 8.35
CA VAL A 190 0.03 5.82 8.35
C VAL A 190 -0.63 5.23 9.58
N LEU A 191 -0.11 5.51 10.78
CA LEU A 191 -0.55 4.86 12.01
C LEU A 191 -2.00 5.20 12.36
N LEU A 192 -2.38 6.48 12.37
CA LEU A 192 -3.73 6.90 12.74
C LEU A 192 -4.80 6.27 11.82
N PRO A 193 -4.70 6.34 10.47
CA PRO A 193 -5.65 5.66 9.58
C PRO A 193 -5.72 4.15 9.82
N LEU A 194 -4.57 3.48 9.98
CA LEU A 194 -4.52 2.04 10.24
C LEU A 194 -5.17 1.67 11.56
N CYS A 195 -4.85 2.39 12.65
CA CYS A 195 -5.44 2.17 13.96
C CYS A 195 -6.96 2.38 13.95
N LEU A 196 -7.44 3.44 13.29
CA LEU A 196 -8.88 3.69 13.13
C LEU A 196 -9.56 2.56 12.34
N CYS A 197 -8.96 2.13 11.23
CA CYS A 197 -9.49 1.02 10.44
C CYS A 197 -9.56 -0.26 11.27
N VAL A 198 -8.47 -0.64 11.94
CA VAL A 198 -8.39 -1.83 12.80
C VAL A 198 -9.44 -1.77 13.91
N PHE A 199 -9.55 -0.65 14.61
CA PHE A 199 -10.54 -0.47 15.67
C PHE A 199 -11.97 -0.66 15.14
N VAL A 200 -12.32 0.01 14.03
CA VAL A 200 -13.64 -0.12 13.43
C VAL A 200 -13.89 -1.55 12.96
N GLY A 201 -12.96 -2.15 12.23
CA GLY A 201 -13.14 -3.49 11.68
C GLY A 201 -13.27 -4.56 12.75
N LEU A 202 -12.45 -4.50 13.82
CA LEU A 202 -12.56 -5.43 14.95
C LEU A 202 -13.82 -5.21 15.78
N SER A 203 -14.37 -4.00 15.85
CA SER A 203 -15.62 -3.74 16.57
C SER A 203 -16.87 -4.32 15.87
N LEU A 204 -16.74 -4.68 14.59
CA LEU A 204 -17.82 -5.18 13.74
C LEU A 204 -17.72 -6.68 13.44
N LEU A 205 -16.54 -7.27 13.61
CA LEU A 205 -16.28 -8.72 13.53
C LEU A 205 -16.85 -9.43 14.77
#